data_AF-A0A949NWP7-F1
#
_entry.id   AF-A0A949NWP7-F1
#
_cell.length_a   1.000
_cell.length_b   1.000
_cell.length_c   1.000
_cell.angle_alpha   90.00
_cell.angle_beta   90.00
_cell.angle_gamma   90.00
#
_symmetry.space_group_name_H-M   'P 1'
#
loop_
_entity.id
_entity.type
_entity.pdbx_description
1 polymer ?
#
loop_
_entity_poly.entity_id
_entity_poly.type
_entity_poly.pdbx_seq_one_letter_code
_entity_poly.pdbx_strand_id
1 'polypeptide(L)' 'MTPKQVLQCLTINAAKILGIDDRIGSIEPGKDADIIIWSRDHFHYMTKTKTIMVYGKIVKLNNDTIN' A
#
# COMPACT_ATOMS: atom_id res chain seq x y z
N MET A 1 -8.25 -6.81 -17.02
CA MET A 1 -7.53 -6.94 -15.73
C MET A 1 -8.50 -6.65 -14.61
N THR A 2 -8.46 -7.42 -13.53
CA THR A 2 -9.27 -7.17 -12.32
C THR A 2 -8.56 -6.16 -11.40
N PRO A 3 -9.28 -5.44 -10.52
CA PRO A 3 -8.67 -4.57 -9.51
C PRO A 3 -7.56 -5.25 -8.70
N LYS A 4 -7.77 -6.53 -8.34
CA LYS A 4 -6.77 -7.37 -7.67
C LYS A 4 -5.50 -7.56 -8.51
N GLN A 5 -5.64 -7.85 -9.80
CA GLN A 5 -4.49 -8.02 -10.70
C GLN A 5 -3.70 -6.72 -10.86
N VAL A 6 -4.39 -5.57 -10.90
CA VAL A 6 -3.74 -4.26 -10.95
C VAL A 6 -2.98 -3.99 -9.65
N LEU A 7 -3.58 -4.27 -8.49
CA LEU A 7 -2.89 -4.11 -7.21
C LEU A 7 -1.64 -4.99 -7.12
N GLN A 8 -1.73 -6.25 -7.55
CA GLN A 8 -0.57 -7.15 -7.61
C GLN A 8 0.51 -6.64 -8.56
N CYS A 9 0.12 -6.09 -9.72
CA CYS A 9 1.04 -5.50 -10.68
C CYS A 9 1.84 -4.34 -10.08
N LEU A 10 1.18 -3.45 -9.34
CA LEU A 10 1.78 -2.27 -8.71
C LEU A 10 2.58 -2.58 -7.43
N THR A 11 2.44 -3.79 -6.87
CA THR A 11 3.05 -4.19 -5.59
C THR A 11 3.96 -5.39 -5.78
N ILE A 12 3.49 -6.61 -5.48
CA ILE A 12 4.31 -7.81 -5.43
C ILE A 12 4.97 -8.16 -6.76
N ASN A 13 4.31 -7.94 -7.90
CA ASN A 13 4.91 -8.25 -9.20
C ASN A 13 6.04 -7.28 -9.54
N ALA A 14 5.89 -5.99 -9.21
CA ALA A 14 6.96 -5.01 -9.35
C ALA A 14 8.17 -5.35 -8.45
N ALA A 15 7.91 -5.73 -7.19
CA ALA A 15 8.97 -6.16 -6.27
C ALA A 15 9.73 -7.39 -6.78
N LYS A 16 9.02 -8.37 -7.35
CA LYS A 16 9.61 -9.58 -7.96
C LYS A 16 10.47 -9.26 -9.17
N ILE A 17 10.02 -8.35 -10.04
CA ILE A 17 10.81 -7.89 -11.20
C ILE A 17 12.12 -7.25 -10.74
N LEU A 18 12.09 -6.54 -9.61
CA LEU A 18 13.26 -5.88 -9.02
C LEU A 18 14.10 -6.80 -8.13
N GLY A 19 13.66 -8.04 -7.86
CA GLY A 19 14.37 -9.00 -7.00
C GLY A 19 14.43 -8.59 -5.52
N ILE A 20 13.44 -7.83 -5.04
CA ILE A 20 13.34 -7.32 -3.66
C ILE A 20 12.02 -7.71 -2.99
N ASP A 21 11.37 -8.77 -3.49
CA ASP A 21 10.09 -9.25 -2.98
C ASP A 21 10.19 -9.96 -1.63
N ASP A 22 11.40 -10.29 -1.18
CA ASP A 22 11.70 -10.69 0.19
C ASP A 22 11.52 -9.53 1.18
N ARG A 23 11.60 -8.29 0.70
CA ARG A 23 11.50 -7.07 1.52
C ARG A 23 10.19 -6.32 1.37
N ILE A 24 9.64 -6.18 0.16
CA ILE A 24 8.48 -5.32 -0.10
C ILE A 24 7.42 -5.96 -1.01
N GLY A 25 6.29 -5.28 -1.18
CA GLY A 25 5.28 -5.61 -2.19
C GLY A 25 4.16 -6.54 -1.71
N SER A 26 4.22 -7.08 -0.49
CA SER A 26 3.10 -7.77 0.16
C SER A 26 3.12 -7.54 1.67
N ILE A 27 1.99 -7.82 2.34
CA ILE A 27 1.87 -7.75 3.79
C ILE A 27 2.08 -9.15 4.36
N GLU A 28 3.31 -9.47 4.70
CA GLU A 28 3.74 -10.77 5.22
C GLU A 28 4.79 -10.56 6.33
N PRO A 29 4.86 -11.43 7.36
CA PRO A 29 5.88 -11.33 8.40
C PRO A 29 7.29 -11.37 7.81
N GLY A 30 8.19 -10.53 8.35
CA GLY A 30 9.59 -10.44 7.91
C GLY A 30 9.86 -9.40 6.81
N LYS A 31 8.82 -8.82 6.22
CA LYS A 31 8.93 -7.73 5.23
C LYS A 31 8.97 -6.35 5.86
N ASP A 32 9.44 -5.38 5.09
CA ASP A 32 9.41 -3.96 5.46
C ASP A 32 7.96 -3.50 5.63
N ALA A 33 7.69 -2.78 6.72
CA ALA A 33 6.36 -2.29 7.05
C ALA A 33 6.01 -1.02 6.26
N ASP A 34 5.90 -1.18 4.94
CA ASP A 34 5.49 -0.16 3.98
C ASP A 34 3.98 -0.30 3.70
N ILE A 35 3.17 0.52 4.38
CA ILE A 35 1.72 0.35 4.44
C ILE A 35 1.02 1.68 4.09
N ILE A 36 0.03 1.62 3.21
CA ILE A 36 -0.85 2.75 2.92
C ILE A 36 -2.26 2.41 3.39
N ILE A 37 -2.86 3.32 4.15
CA ILE A 37 -4.26 3.23 4.57
C ILE A 37 -5.05 4.25 3.76
N TRP A 38 -6.09 3.77 3.06
CA TRP A 38 -7.02 4.59 2.29
C TRP A 38 -8.33 4.78 3.03
N SER A 39 -9.05 5.85 2.71
CA SER A 39 -10.37 6.13 3.30
C SER A 39 -11.48 5.19 2.81
N ARG A 40 -11.32 4.66 1.60
CA ARG A 40 -12.27 3.84 0.85
C ARG A 40 -11.48 2.90 -0.08
N ASP A 41 -12.18 2.18 -0.96
CA ASP A 41 -11.55 1.40 -2.01
C ASP A 41 -10.53 2.23 -2.82
N HIS A 42 -9.36 1.67 -3.06
CA HIS A 42 -8.21 2.37 -3.63
C HIS A 42 -8.37 2.73 -5.11
N PHE A 43 -9.37 2.18 -5.80
CA PHE A 43 -9.72 2.56 -7.17
C PHE A 43 -10.86 3.59 -7.26
N HIS A 44 -11.47 3.96 -6.13
CA HIS A 44 -12.52 4.99 -6.13
C HIS A 44 -11.91 6.39 -6.26
N TYR A 45 -12.44 7.22 -7.17
CA TYR A 45 -11.86 8.54 -7.50
C TYR A 45 -11.80 9.52 -6.31
N MET A 46 -12.77 9.44 -5.39
CA MET A 46 -12.78 10.25 -4.14
C MET A 46 -11.87 9.70 -3.04
N THR A 47 -11.11 8.64 -3.29
CA THR A 47 -10.28 8.04 -2.25
C THR A 47 -9.14 8.95 -1.87
N LYS A 48 -9.05 9.22 -0.57
CA LYS A 48 -7.95 9.96 0.03
C LYS A 48 -7.00 8.99 0.74
N THR A 49 -5.71 9.31 0.69
CA THR A 49 -4.71 8.66 1.55
C THR A 49 -4.92 9.15 2.99
N LYS A 50 -5.21 8.23 3.90
CA LYS A 50 -5.32 8.50 5.34
C LYS A 50 -3.95 8.45 6.00
N THR A 51 -3.25 7.34 5.79
CA THR A 51 -1.97 7.11 6.45
C THR A 51 -0.98 6.53 5.45
N ILE A 52 0.26 7.01 5.51
CA ILE A 52 1.39 6.41 4.80
C ILE A 52 2.44 6.06 5.86
N MET A 53 2.82 4.78 5.89
CA MET A 53 3.84 4.23 6.75
C MET A 53 4.98 3.71 5.88
N VAL A 54 6.21 4.05 6.25
CA VAL A 54 7.44 3.60 5.57
C VAL A 54 8.38 3.06 6.64
N TYR A 55 8.88 1.83 6.47
CA TYR A 55 9.70 1.12 7.47
C TYR A 55 9.10 1.16 8.89
N GLY A 56 7.77 1.03 9.01
CA GLY A 56 7.08 1.06 10.31
C GLY A 56 6.89 2.47 10.90
N LYS A 57 7.41 3.52 10.26
CA LYS A 57 7.26 4.91 10.71
C LYS A 57 6.14 5.60 9.94
N ILE A 58 5.26 6.30 10.65
CA ILE A 58 4.19 7.10 10.02
C ILE A 58 4.81 8.36 9.41
N VAL A 59 4.79 8.45 8.08
CA VAL A 59 5.30 9.60 7.31
C VAL A 59 4.19 10.61 7.04
N LYS A 60 2.94 10.13 6.87
CA LYS A 60 1.77 10.97 6.68
C LYS A 60 0.61 10.43 7.50
N LEU A 61 -0.04 11.32 8.24
CA LEU A 61 -1.27 11.04 8.97
C LEU A 61 -2.27 12.16 8.69
N ASN A 62 -3.35 11.84 7.98
CA ASN A 62 -4.47 12.72 7.75
C ASN A 62 -5.57 12.37 8.76
N ASN A 63 -5.77 13.26 9.73
CA ASN A 63 -6.81 13.15 10.77
C ASN A 63 -8.18 13.63 10.28
N ASP A 64 -8.43 13.62 8.97
CA ASP A 64 -9.76 13.92 8.42
C ASP A 64 -10.72 12.82 8.90
N THR A 65 -11.40 13.10 10.01
CA THR A 65 -12.55 12.36 10.50
C THR A 65 -13.57 12.38 9.39
N ILE A 66 -13.71 11.26 8.68
CA ILE A 66 -14.90 11.04 7.86
C ILE A 66 -16.07 10.97 8.85
N ASN A 67 -16.78 12.10 8.98
CA ASN A 67 -18.19 12.08 9.35
C ASN A 67 -18.97 11.33 8.26
#